data_AF-A0A4Y8LAZ5-F1
#
_entry.id   AF-A0A4Y8LAZ5-F1
#
_cell.length_a   1.000
_cell.length_b   1.000
_cell.length_c   1.000
_cell.angle_alpha   90.00
_cell.angle_beta   90.00
_cell.angle_gamma   90.00
#
_symmetry.space_group_name_H-M   'P 1'
#
loop_
_entity.id
_entity.type
_entity.pdbx_description
1 polymer ?
#
loop_
_entity_poly.entity_id
_entity_poly.type
_entity_poly.pdbx_seq_one_letter_code
_entity_poly.pdbx_strand_id
1 'polypeptide(L)'
;MEFNLIEVVTLVTVVYLLSTIFRLEQRVKTLNYKVEQLSVHTDISEDELYQELHQELKGLIHQGKDVQAVKRVRETKGLSLIEAKQYVDALKYDVK
;
A
#
# COMPACT_ATOMS: atom_id res chain seq x y z
N MET A 1 5.55 58.09 -16.65
CA MET A 1 4.76 56.88 -16.98
C MET A 1 3.72 56.74 -15.89
N GLU A 2 2.47 57.06 -16.19
CA GLU A 2 1.36 56.83 -15.27
C GLU A 2 1.04 55.33 -15.33
N PHE A 3 1.33 54.60 -14.26
CA PHE A 3 0.94 53.19 -14.18
C PHE A 3 -0.59 53.14 -14.12
N ASN A 4 -1.21 52.48 -15.09
CA ASN A 4 -2.65 52.30 -15.07
C ASN A 4 -2.98 51.38 -13.89
N LEU A 5 -3.95 51.76 -13.04
CA LEU A 5 -4.35 50.95 -11.88
C LEU A 5 -4.68 49.50 -12.26
N ILE A 6 -5.19 49.29 -13.48
CA ILE A 6 -5.48 47.98 -14.06
C ILE A 6 -4.21 47.13 -14.18
N GLU A 7 -3.09 47.70 -14.64
CA GLU A 7 -1.80 46.99 -14.77
C GLU A 7 -1.25 46.57 -13.41
N VAL A 8 -1.46 47.38 -12.37
CA VAL A 8 -1.05 47.02 -11.01
C VAL A 8 -1.89 45.85 -10.49
N VAL A 9 -3.21 45.90 -10.70
CA VAL A 9 -4.12 44.83 -10.27
C VAL A 9 -3.82 43.51 -10.99
N THR A 10 -3.55 43.54 -12.29
CA THR A 10 -3.20 42.32 -13.05
C THR A 10 -1.85 41.74 -12.61
N LEU A 11 -0.88 42.58 -12.26
CA LEU A 11 0.41 42.11 -11.75
C LEU A 11 0.24 41.46 -10.37
N VAL A 12 -0.55 42.07 -9.48
CA VAL A 12 -0.84 41.52 -8.15
C VAL A 12 -1.57 40.18 -8.24
N THR A 13 -2.54 40.03 -9.14
CA THR A 13 -3.26 38.76 -9.32
C THR A 13 -2.34 37.66 -9.85
N VAL A 14 -1.47 37.96 -10.82
CA VAL A 14 -0.47 37.02 -11.32
C VAL A 14 0.50 36.59 -10.21
N VAL A 15 1.00 37.54 -9.42
CA VAL A 15 1.88 37.23 -8.28
C VAL A 15 1.19 36.34 -7.24
N TYR A 16 -0.10 36.59 -6.98
CA TYR A 16 -0.90 35.75 -6.09
C TYR A 16 -1.04 34.32 -6.60
N LEU A 17 -1.30 34.14 -7.90
CA LEU A 17 -1.40 32.82 -8.53
C LEU A 17 -0.06 32.07 -8.46
N LEU A 18 1.05 32.73 -8.79
CA LEU A 18 2.40 32.15 -8.68
C LEU A 18 2.71 31.72 -7.24
N SER A 19 2.36 32.55 -6.27
CA SER A 19 2.52 32.23 -4.84
C SER A 19 1.65 31.05 -4.41
N THR A 20 0.48 30.89 -5.00
CA THR A 20 -0.42 29.75 -4.74
C THR A 20 0.16 28.46 -5.30
N ILE A 21 0.72 28.49 -6.51
CA ILE A 21 1.37 27.34 -7.15
C ILE A 21 2.56 26.86 -6.31
N PHE A 22 3.44 27.78 -5.88
CA PHE A 22 4.58 27.44 -5.05
C PHE A 22 4.19 26.81 -3.70
N ARG A 23 3.08 27.27 -3.10
CA ARG A 23 2.52 26.67 -1.88
C ARG A 23 1.94 25.27 -2.12
N LEU A 24 1.43 25.01 -3.31
CA LEU A 24 0.85 23.72 -3.67
C LEU A 24 1.94 22.64 -3.78
N GLU A 25 3.09 22.97 -4.38
CA GLU A 25 4.23 22.06 -4.48
C GLU A 25 4.75 21.59 -3.11
N GLN A 26 4.79 22.50 -2.12
CA GLN A 26 5.21 22.16 -0.76
C GLN A 26 4.25 21.15 -0.11
N ARG A 27 2.94 21.33 -0.29
CA ARG A 27 1.93 20.41 0.26
C ARG A 27 1.96 19.05 -0.44
N VAL A 28 2.21 19.02 -1.76
CA VAL A 28 2.37 17.77 -2.51
C VAL A 28 3.59 16.98 -2.01
N LYS A 29 4.72 17.66 -1.75
CA LYS A 29 5.91 17.01 -1.16
C LYS A 29 5.63 16.40 0.21
N THR A 30 4.94 17.13 1.09
CA THR A 30 4.56 16.61 2.42
C THR A 30 3.55 15.45 2.32
N LEU A 31 2.62 15.49 1.37
CA LEU A 31 1.67 14.39 1.14
C LEU A 31 2.40 13.14 0.64
N ASN A 32 3.31 13.27 -0.33
CA ASN A 32 4.11 12.14 -0.81
C ASN A 32 4.95 11.54 0.32
N TYR A 33 5.58 12.38 1.14
CA TYR A 33 6.34 11.90 2.31
C TYR A 33 5.48 11.17 3.34
N LYS A 34 4.25 11.64 3.58
CA LYS A 34 3.30 10.96 4.48
C LYS A 34 2.76 9.65 3.88
N VAL A 35 2.54 9.60 2.57
CA VAL A 35 2.17 8.37 1.85
C VAL A 35 3.30 7.35 1.91
N GLU A 36 4.55 7.79 1.76
CA GLU A 36 5.74 6.94 1.89
C GLU A 36 5.91 6.43 3.33
N GLN A 37 5.65 7.25 4.35
CA GLN A 37 5.65 6.79 5.74
C GLN A 37 4.49 5.85 6.08
N LEU A 38 3.33 5.99 5.45
CA LEU A 38 2.21 5.06 5.59
C LEU A 38 2.47 3.71 4.91
N SER A 39 3.26 3.66 3.83
CA SER A 39 3.76 2.39 3.30
C SER A 39 4.80 1.74 4.22
N VAL A 40 5.55 2.54 4.98
CA VAL A 40 6.64 2.03 5.84
C VAL A 40 6.15 1.48 7.19
N HIS A 41 4.93 1.78 7.63
CA HIS A 41 4.33 1.16 8.83
C HIS A 41 3.64 -0.21 8.60
N THR A 42 3.87 -0.83 7.44
CA THR A 42 3.37 -2.18 7.12
C THR A 42 4.49 -3.20 6.85
N ASP A 43 5.77 -2.80 6.90
CA ASP A 43 6.89 -3.66 6.46
C ASP A 43 7.74 -4.28 7.59
N ILE A 44 7.36 -4.13 8.86
CA ILE A 44 8.14 -4.69 10.00
C ILE A 44 7.41 -5.86 10.71
N SER A 45 6.23 -6.27 10.23
CA SER A 45 5.50 -7.41 10.83
C SER A 45 4.76 -8.29 9.84
N GLU A 46 4.76 -7.95 8.55
CA GLU A 46 4.17 -8.80 7.53
C GLU A 46 5.11 -9.93 7.12
N ASP A 47 6.40 -9.67 6.89
CA ASP A 47 7.33 -10.69 6.38
C ASP A 47 7.60 -11.84 7.38
N GLU A 48 7.73 -11.53 8.68
CA GLU A 48 7.85 -12.56 9.73
C GLU A 48 6.55 -13.37 9.91
N LEU A 49 5.39 -12.69 9.90
CA LEU A 49 4.08 -13.35 10.00
C LEU A 49 3.79 -14.22 8.77
N TYR A 50 4.18 -13.76 7.58
CA TYR A 50 4.06 -14.53 6.33
C TYR A 50 5.04 -15.70 6.31
N GLN A 51 6.26 -15.55 6.83
CA GLN A 51 7.20 -16.66 6.95
C GLN A 51 6.69 -17.74 7.90
N GLU A 52 6.23 -17.37 9.09
CA GLU A 52 5.73 -18.31 10.09
C GLU A 52 4.48 -19.04 9.57
N LEU A 53 3.55 -18.30 8.97
CA LEU A 53 2.37 -18.87 8.31
C LEU A 53 2.75 -19.80 7.16
N HIS A 54 3.74 -19.43 6.33
CA HIS A 54 4.19 -20.26 5.21
C HIS A 54 4.80 -21.58 5.70
N GLN A 55 5.60 -21.54 6.76
CA GLN A 55 6.18 -22.74 7.37
C GLN A 55 5.11 -23.64 8.01
N GLU A 56 4.12 -23.05 8.69
CA GLU A 56 2.96 -23.76 9.24
C GLU A 56 2.17 -24.47 8.12
N LEU A 57 1.89 -23.76 7.03
CA LEU A 57 1.15 -24.29 5.89
C LEU A 57 1.91 -25.42 5.18
N LYS A 58 3.22 -25.28 4.97
CA LYS A 58 4.06 -26.35 4.41
C LYS A 58 4.01 -27.61 5.28
N GLY A 59 4.09 -27.45 6.60
CA GLY A 59 3.95 -28.56 7.55
C GLY A 59 2.61 -29.27 7.45
N LEU A 60 1.51 -28.52 7.35
CA LEU A 60 0.16 -29.08 7.17
C LEU A 60 0.01 -29.82 5.83
N ILE A 61 0.55 -29.26 4.74
CA ILE A 61 0.51 -29.89 3.41
C ILE A 61 1.31 -31.20 3.39
N HIS A 62 2.51 -31.22 3.98
CA HIS A 62 3.32 -32.44 4.08
C HIS A 62 2.64 -33.54 4.91
N GLN A 63 1.86 -33.16 5.92
CA GLN A 63 1.08 -34.09 6.74
C GLN A 63 -0.24 -34.54 6.06
N GLY A 64 -0.54 -34.08 4.84
CA GLY A 64 -1.78 -34.37 4.13
C GLY A 64 -3.01 -33.68 4.73
N LYS A 65 -2.83 -32.64 5.55
CA LYS A 65 -3.89 -31.89 6.24
C LYS A 65 -4.35 -30.67 5.43
N ASP A 66 -4.62 -30.86 4.15
CA ASP A 66 -4.95 -29.78 3.20
C ASP A 66 -6.16 -28.95 3.66
N VAL A 67 -7.18 -29.58 4.26
CA VAL A 67 -8.37 -28.88 4.78
C VAL A 67 -8.02 -27.92 5.93
N GLN A 68 -7.06 -28.30 6.79
CA GLN A 68 -6.60 -27.43 7.89
C GLN A 68 -5.77 -26.27 7.35
N ALA A 69 -4.93 -26.51 6.35
CA ALA A 69 -4.18 -25.46 5.66
C ALA A 69 -5.12 -24.43 5.01
N VAL A 70 -6.17 -24.89 4.32
CA VAL A 70 -7.19 -24.00 3.71
C VAL A 70 -7.93 -23.21 4.78
N LYS A 71 -8.31 -23.84 5.89
CA LYS A 71 -8.96 -23.14 7.01
C LYS A 71 -8.06 -22.05 7.58
N ARG A 72 -6.78 -22.35 7.78
CA ARG A 72 -5.79 -21.41 8.33
C ARG A 72 -5.62 -20.19 7.42
N VAL A 73 -5.49 -20.39 6.10
CA VAL A 73 -5.38 -19.32 5.10
C VAL A 73 -6.62 -18.43 5.08
N ARG A 74 -7.82 -19.00 5.23
CA ARG A 74 -9.07 -18.21 5.31
C ARG A 74 -9.11 -17.35 6.57
N GLU A 75 -8.70 -17.89 7.71
CA GLU A 75 -8.72 -17.17 8.99
C GLU A 75 -7.67 -16.05 9.04
N THR A 76 -6.50 -16.25 8.42
CA THR A 76 -5.42 -15.26 8.45
C THR A 76 -5.51 -14.22 7.35
N LYS A 77 -5.83 -14.62 6.11
CA LYS A 77 -5.89 -13.71 4.95
C LYS A 77 -7.31 -13.21 4.61
N GLY A 78 -8.34 -13.69 5.31
CA GLY A 78 -9.73 -13.31 5.03
C GLY A 78 -10.25 -13.75 3.66
N LEU A 79 -9.56 -14.69 3.00
CA LEU A 79 -9.88 -15.13 1.64
C LEU A 79 -11.16 -15.95 1.58
N SER A 80 -11.82 -15.92 0.41
CA SER A 80 -12.91 -16.83 0.12
C SER A 80 -12.43 -18.28 0.09
N LEU A 81 -13.36 -19.25 0.21
CA LEU A 81 -13.01 -20.66 0.24
C LEU A 81 -12.27 -21.12 -1.02
N ILE A 82 -12.63 -20.56 -2.18
CA ILE A 82 -12.03 -20.88 -3.47
C ILE A 82 -10.59 -20.34 -3.52
N GLU A 83 -10.40 -19.07 -3.16
CA GLU A 83 -9.09 -18.42 -3.16
C GLU A 83 -8.12 -19.09 -2.17
N ALA A 84 -8.61 -19.44 -0.98
CA ALA A 84 -7.78 -20.14 0.00
C ALA A 84 -7.36 -21.54 -0.47
N LYS A 85 -8.26 -22.25 -1.17
CA LYS A 85 -7.91 -23.54 -1.78
C LYS A 85 -6.86 -23.37 -2.88
N GLN A 86 -7.05 -22.41 -3.78
CA GLN A 86 -6.08 -22.12 -4.84
C GLN A 86 -4.71 -21.75 -4.28
N TYR A 87 -4.66 -21.00 -3.18
CA TYR A 87 -3.42 -20.66 -2.50
C TYR A 87 -2.71 -21.89 -1.94
N VAL A 88 -3.42 -22.78 -1.25
CA VAL A 88 -2.85 -24.03 -0.72
C VAL A 88 -2.43 -24.98 -1.84
N ASP A 89 -3.22 -25.07 -2.90
CA ASP A 89 -2.88 -25.87 -4.09
C ASP A 89 -1.60 -25.35 -4.74
N ALA A 90 -1.45 -24.02 -4.91
CA ALA A 90 -0.23 -23.40 -5.42
C ALA A 90 1.00 -23.70 -4.54
N LEU A 91 0.85 -23.61 -3.20
CA LEU A 91 1.90 -23.99 -2.26
C LEU A 91 2.28 -25.47 -2.36
N LYS A 92 1.30 -26.35 -2.61
CA LYS A 92 1.53 -27.79 -2.80
C LYS A 92 2.31 -28.11 -4.07
N TYR A 93 2.17 -27.30 -5.12
CA TYR A 93 2.98 -27.44 -6.35
C TYR A 93 4.42 -26.97 -6.16
N ASP A 94 4.66 -25.95 -5.34
CA ASP A 94 6.00 -25.40 -5.06
C ASP A 94 6.84 -26.31 -4.13
N VAL A 95 6.18 -27.14 -3.32
CA VAL A 95 6.80 -28.03 -2.33
C VAL A 95 7.11 -29.44 -2.88
N LYS A 96 6.67 -29.75 -4.12
CA LYS A 96 6.78 -31.08 -4.74
C LYS A 96 8.00 -31.19 -5.65
#